data_AF-A0A962FKV3-F1
#
_entry.id   AF-A0A962FKV3-F1
#
_cell.length_a   1.000
_cell.length_b   1.000
_cell.length_c   1.000
_cell.angle_alpha   90.00
_cell.angle_beta   90.00
_cell.angle_gamma   90.00
#
_symmetry.space_group_name_H-M   'P 1'
#
loop_
_entity.id
_entity.type
_entity.pdbx_description
1 polymer ?
#
loop_
_entity_poly.entity_id
_entity_poly.type
_entity_poly.pdbx_seq_one_letter_code
_entity_poly.pdbx_strand_id
1 'polypeptide(L)'
;NAIDVIVRGVKSGLPLNECLAIISREAVDPIAGEFKDLVEQQRVGIPLIEAFDRMIARMPLAEVKFFAIVVGIQQQAGGNLSEALGNLSGVLRDRKTLQMKVAALSAEAKASAYVLGALPFIVMGMVYVTTPQYISILWTTKTGQFVLLAALFWMSCGALMMKKMINFKY
;
A
#
# COMPACT_ATOMS: atom_id res chain seq x y z
N ASN A 1 -7.20 -44.55 17.64
CA ASN A 1 -7.43 -43.20 18.19
C ASN A 1 -6.96 -42.14 17.20
N ALA A 2 -7.88 -41.42 16.55
CA ALA A 2 -7.56 -40.37 15.58
C ALA A 2 -6.70 -39.23 16.18
N ILE A 3 -6.86 -38.98 17.48
CA ILE A 3 -6.06 -38.01 18.23
C ILE A 3 -4.57 -38.39 18.29
N ASP A 4 -4.21 -39.68 18.39
CA ASP A 4 -2.81 -40.13 18.40
C ASP A 4 -2.12 -39.99 17.03
N VAL A 5 -2.90 -39.95 15.95
CA VAL A 5 -2.38 -39.68 14.59
C VAL A 5 -2.06 -38.19 14.44
N ILE A 6 -2.94 -37.31 14.94
CA ILE A 6 -2.71 -35.86 15.00
C ILE A 6 -1.47 -35.54 15.84
N VAL A 7 -1.37 -36.11 17.05
CA VAL A 7 -0.25 -35.84 17.96
C VAL A 7 1.08 -36.31 17.37
N ARG A 8 1.10 -37.43 16.64
CA ARG A 8 2.30 -37.90 15.93
C ARG A 8 2.65 -37.03 14.73
N GLY A 9 1.68 -36.64 13.91
CA GLY A 9 1.89 -35.81 12.73
C GLY A 9 2.37 -34.39 13.07
N VAL A 10 1.83 -33.78 14.13
CA VAL A 10 2.26 -32.46 14.60
C VAL A 10 3.65 -32.53 15.24
N LYS A 11 3.98 -33.60 15.98
CA LYS A 11 5.35 -33.80 16.53
C LYS A 11 6.40 -34.07 15.45
N SER A 12 6.02 -34.59 14.29
CA SER A 12 6.94 -34.82 13.17
C SER A 12 7.16 -33.58 12.28
N GLY A 13 6.54 -32.43 12.59
CA GLY A 13 6.74 -31.18 11.86
C GLY A 13 5.97 -31.05 10.55
N LEU A 14 4.95 -31.89 10.33
CA LEU A 14 4.10 -31.79 9.14
C LEU A 14 3.19 -30.55 9.21
N PRO A 15 2.95 -29.84 8.10
CA PRO A 15 1.96 -28.78 8.03
C PRO A 15 0.60 -29.28 8.49
N LEU A 16 -0.10 -28.50 9.32
CA LEU A 16 -1.40 -28.88 9.88
C LEU A 16 -2.41 -29.32 8.80
N ASN A 17 -2.39 -28.66 7.65
CA ASN A 17 -3.27 -28.99 6.50
C ASN A 17 -3.02 -30.40 5.94
N GLU A 18 -1.77 -30.87 5.93
CA GLU A 18 -1.45 -32.23 5.49
C GLU A 18 -1.89 -33.27 6.53
N CYS A 19 -1.71 -32.98 7.82
CA CYS A 19 -2.20 -33.83 8.90
C CYS A 19 -3.73 -34.01 8.81
N LEU A 20 -4.48 -32.94 8.56
CA LEU A 20 -5.94 -32.98 8.38
C LEU A 20 -6.35 -33.81 7.15
N ALA A 21 -5.58 -33.74 6.05
CA ALA A 21 -5.82 -34.53 4.84
C ALA A 21 -5.51 -36.03 5.02
N ILE A 22 -4.58 -36.38 5.91
CA ILE A 22 -4.30 -37.78 6.26
C ILE A 22 -5.45 -38.35 7.10
N ILE A 23 -5.93 -37.58 8.08
CA ILE A 23 -7.03 -38.01 8.97
C ILE A 23 -8.33 -38.22 8.18
N SER A 24 -8.61 -37.38 7.19
CA SER A 24 -9.79 -37.57 6.33
C SER A 24 -9.75 -38.86 5.50
N ARG A 25 -8.57 -39.49 5.36
CA ARG A 25 -8.39 -40.76 4.64
C ARG A 25 -8.23 -41.98 5.55
N GLU A 26 -7.62 -41.80 6.71
CA GLU A 26 -7.30 -42.90 7.64
C GLU A 26 -8.29 -43.05 8.81
N ALA A 27 -9.14 -42.05 9.07
CA ALA A 27 -10.14 -42.16 10.12
C ALA A 27 -11.29 -43.09 9.72
N VAL A 28 -12.04 -43.56 10.72
CA VAL A 28 -13.26 -44.34 10.53
C VAL A 28 -14.45 -43.39 10.44
N ASP A 29 -15.44 -43.68 9.59
CA ASP A 29 -16.71 -42.95 9.57
C ASP A 29 -17.42 -43.05 10.93
N PRO A 30 -18.04 -41.97 11.44
CA PRO A 30 -18.39 -40.71 10.75
C PRO A 30 -17.32 -39.60 10.80
N ILE A 31 -16.17 -39.83 11.43
CA ILE A 31 -15.13 -38.80 11.63
C ILE A 31 -14.42 -38.49 10.30
N ALA A 32 -14.20 -39.50 9.46
CA ALA A 32 -13.56 -39.31 8.15
C ALA A 32 -14.33 -38.34 7.25
N GLY A 33 -15.67 -38.48 7.18
CA GLY A 33 -16.55 -37.58 6.43
C GLY A 33 -16.45 -36.11 6.87
N GLU A 34 -16.51 -35.85 8.18
CA GLU A 34 -16.44 -34.48 8.71
C GLU A 34 -15.07 -33.81 8.45
N PHE A 35 -13.97 -34.57 8.59
CA PHE A 35 -12.64 -34.06 8.25
C PHE A 35 -12.43 -33.87 6.75
N LYS A 36 -13.10 -34.66 5.91
CA LYS A 36 -13.09 -34.47 4.45
C LYS A 36 -13.79 -33.18 4.05
N ASP A 37 -14.96 -32.91 4.62
CA ASP A 37 -15.67 -31.64 4.42
C ASP A 37 -14.84 -30.45 4.91
N LEU A 38 -14.13 -30.58 6.03
CA LEU A 38 -13.24 -29.56 6.55
C LEU A 38 -12.08 -29.25 5.59
N VAL A 39 -11.47 -30.29 5.00
CA VAL A 39 -10.40 -30.13 3.99
C VAL A 39 -10.94 -29.50 2.70
N GLU A 40 -12.16 -29.83 2.28
CA GLU A 40 -12.81 -29.19 1.14
C GLU A 40 -13.10 -27.71 1.41
N GLN A 41 -13.61 -27.35 2.58
CA GLN A 41 -13.84 -25.95 2.96
C GLN A 41 -12.55 -25.13 2.98
N GLN A 42 -11.44 -25.72 3.45
CA GLN A 42 -10.11 -25.11 3.36
C GLN A 42 -9.68 -24.84 1.92
N ARG A 43 -9.95 -25.75 0.98
CA ARG A 43 -9.62 -25.57 -0.45
C ARG A 43 -10.39 -24.41 -1.10
N VAL A 44 -11.60 -24.13 -0.61
CA VAL A 44 -12.43 -23.01 -1.08
C VAL A 44 -12.03 -21.68 -0.40
N GLY A 45 -11.06 -21.69 0.51
CA GLY A 45 -10.52 -20.49 1.16
C GLY A 45 -11.26 -20.05 2.43
N ILE A 46 -12.10 -20.92 3.00
CA ILE A 46 -12.78 -20.64 4.27
C ILE A 46 -11.74 -20.71 5.41
N PRO A 47 -11.73 -19.76 6.37
CA PRO A 47 -10.85 -19.82 7.52
C PRO A 47 -11.00 -21.12 8.33
N LEU A 48 -9.88 -21.67 8.81
CA LEU A 48 -9.85 -22.98 9.48
C LEU A 48 -10.70 -22.97 10.76
N ILE A 49 -10.65 -21.87 11.51
CA ILE A 49 -11.48 -21.64 12.69
C ILE A 49 -12.97 -21.73 12.35
N GLU A 50 -13.41 -21.08 11.27
CA GLU A 50 -14.81 -21.10 10.85
C GLU A 50 -15.25 -22.50 10.37
N ALA A 51 -14.35 -23.24 9.70
CA ALA A 51 -14.59 -24.62 9.30
C ALA A 51 -14.75 -25.56 10.50
N PHE A 52 -13.94 -25.38 11.56
CA PHE A 52 -14.08 -26.12 12.81
C PHE A 52 -15.37 -25.79 13.57
N ASP A 53 -15.82 -24.53 13.57
CA ASP A 53 -17.10 -24.15 14.20
C ASP A 53 -18.30 -24.87 13.53
N ARG A 54 -18.28 -24.98 12.20
CA ARG A 54 -19.29 -25.74 11.45
C ARG A 54 -19.23 -27.24 11.76
N MET A 55 -18.03 -27.79 11.94
CA MET A 55 -17.85 -29.19 12.34
C MET A 55 -18.36 -29.44 13.77
N ILE A 56 -18.11 -28.51 14.70
CA ILE A 56 -18.61 -28.59 16.09
C ILE A 56 -20.15 -28.54 16.14
N ALA A 57 -20.78 -27.78 15.26
CA ALA A 57 -22.24 -27.71 15.17
C ALA A 57 -22.87 -29.06 14.75
N ARG A 58 -22.19 -29.83 13.90
CA ARG A 58 -22.63 -31.17 13.47
C ARG A 58 -22.21 -32.27 14.43
N MET A 59 -21.04 -32.14 15.05
CA MET A 59 -20.47 -33.11 15.97
C MET A 59 -20.02 -32.42 17.28
N PRO A 60 -20.94 -32.20 18.25
CA PRO A 60 -20.68 -31.45 19.46
C PRO A 60 -19.91 -32.26 20.54
N LEU A 61 -18.78 -32.85 20.15
CA LEU A 61 -17.88 -33.59 21.03
C LEU A 61 -16.91 -32.64 21.75
N ALA A 62 -16.59 -32.93 23.01
CA ALA A 62 -15.68 -32.10 23.81
C ALA A 62 -14.25 -32.11 23.26
N GLU A 63 -13.83 -33.26 22.72
CA GLU A 63 -12.53 -33.50 22.12
C GLU A 63 -12.34 -32.66 20.85
N VAL A 64 -13.40 -32.53 20.03
CA VAL A 64 -13.39 -31.72 18.81
C VAL A 64 -13.29 -30.23 19.16
N LYS A 65 -14.04 -29.78 20.17
CA LYS A 65 -13.97 -28.40 20.66
C LYS A 65 -12.59 -28.06 21.20
N PHE A 66 -12.00 -28.94 21.99
CA PHE A 66 -10.64 -28.75 22.52
C PHE A 66 -9.61 -28.70 21.38
N PHE A 67 -9.71 -29.59 20.40
CA PHE A 67 -8.84 -29.61 19.25
C PHE A 67 -8.95 -28.33 18.40
N ALA A 68 -10.18 -27.83 18.17
CA ALA A 68 -10.43 -26.58 17.46
C ALA A 68 -9.78 -25.37 18.15
N ILE A 69 -9.84 -25.30 19.49
CA ILE A 69 -9.21 -24.23 20.27
C ILE A 69 -7.69 -24.24 20.10
N VAL A 70 -7.06 -25.42 20.25
CA VAL A 70 -5.60 -25.57 20.10
C VAL A 70 -5.14 -25.19 18.69
N VAL A 71 -5.87 -25.67 17.67
CA VAL A 71 -5.61 -25.32 16.27
C VAL A 71 -5.81 -23.83 16.00
N GLY A 72 -6.86 -23.22 16.55
CA GLY A 72 -7.13 -21.79 16.40
C GLY A 72 -6.02 -20.91 16.97
N ILE A 73 -5.47 -21.27 18.14
CA ILE A 73 -4.33 -20.57 18.74
C ILE A 73 -3.08 -20.69 17.84
N GLN A 74 -2.79 -21.89 17.33
CA GLN A 74 -1.65 -22.11 16.44
C GLN A 74 -1.80 -21.35 15.12
N GLN A 75 -3.02 -21.27 14.58
CA GLN A 75 -3.30 -20.56 13.34
C GLN A 75 -3.23 -19.03 13.54
N GLN A 76 -3.61 -18.49 14.69
CA GLN A 76 -3.39 -17.08 14.99
C GLN A 76 -1.89 -16.74 15.05
N ALA A 77 -1.05 -17.63 15.58
CA ALA A 77 0.39 -17.44 15.63
C ALA A 77 1.09 -17.60 14.26
N GLY A 78 0.62 -18.52 13.41
CA GLY A 78 1.25 -18.81 12.11
C GLY A 78 0.59 -18.21 10.87
N GLY A 79 -0.73 -18.01 10.87
CA GLY A 79 -1.53 -17.56 9.73
C GLY A 79 -1.72 -16.05 9.63
N ASN A 80 -1.82 -15.35 10.78
CA ASN A 80 -1.93 -13.89 10.82
C ASN A 80 -0.65 -13.20 10.28
N LEU A 81 0.49 -13.89 10.29
CA LEU A 81 1.71 -13.35 9.69
C LEU A 81 1.58 -13.20 8.17
N SER A 82 0.96 -14.16 7.47
CA SER A 82 0.72 -14.06 6.03
C SER A 82 -0.25 -12.93 5.69
N GLU A 83 -1.26 -12.70 6.53
CA GLU A 83 -2.21 -11.59 6.39
C GLU A 83 -1.55 -10.24 6.69
N ALA A 84 -0.75 -10.15 7.75
CA ALA A 84 0.03 -8.96 8.08
C ALA A 84 1.06 -8.62 6.99
N LEU A 85 1.75 -9.63 6.44
CA LEU A 85 2.66 -9.46 5.29
C LEU A 85 1.90 -9.09 4.02
N GLY A 86 0.69 -9.62 3.80
CA GLY A 86 -0.20 -9.24 2.71
C GLY A 86 -0.63 -7.78 2.79
N ASN A 87 -1.04 -7.33 3.98
CA ASN A 87 -1.41 -5.93 4.24
C ASN A 87 -0.22 -4.98 4.05
N LEU A 88 0.97 -5.36 4.53
CA LEU A 88 2.19 -4.58 4.33
C LEU A 88 2.58 -4.48 2.85
N SER A 89 2.43 -5.57 2.08
CA SER A 89 2.61 -5.58 0.63
C SER A 89 1.64 -4.62 -0.08
N GLY A 90 0.38 -4.57 0.35
CA GLY A 90 -0.62 -3.61 -0.12
C GLY A 90 -0.17 -2.16 0.11
N VAL A 91 0.22 -1.84 1.35
CA VAL A 91 0.70 -0.49 1.73
C VAL A 91 1.93 -0.07 0.92
N LEU A 92 2.88 -0.98 0.68
CA LEU A 92 4.07 -0.69 -0.15
C LEU A 92 3.71 -0.41 -1.61
N ARG A 93 2.74 -1.14 -2.17
CA ARG A 93 2.26 -0.92 -3.54
C ARG A 93 1.52 0.40 -3.68
N ASP A 94 0.72 0.76 -2.69
CA ASP A 94 0.03 2.06 -2.63
C ASP A 94 1.02 3.20 -2.53
N ARG A 95 2.08 3.05 -1.71
CA ARG A 95 3.16 4.04 -1.61
C ARG A 95 3.86 4.25 -2.96
N LYS A 96 4.16 3.18 -3.69
CA LYS A 96 4.76 3.26 -5.03
C LYS A 96 3.82 3.99 -6.01
N THR A 97 2.53 3.70 -5.94
CA THR A 97 1.51 4.34 -6.79
C THR A 97 1.38 5.83 -6.49
N LEU A 98 1.40 6.22 -5.21
CA LEU A 98 1.41 7.62 -4.79
C LEU A 98 2.67 8.35 -5.27
N GLN A 99 3.85 7.73 -5.17
CA GLN A 99 5.09 8.32 -5.68
C GLN A 99 5.03 8.58 -7.19
N MET A 100 4.50 7.62 -7.97
CA MET A 100 4.32 7.78 -9.41
C MET A 100 3.32 8.91 -9.74
N LYS A 101 2.20 9.00 -8.99
CA LYS A 101 1.22 10.10 -9.14
C LYS A 101 1.83 11.45 -8.80
N VAL A 102 2.58 11.56 -7.70
CA VAL A 102 3.26 12.80 -7.31
C VAL A 102 4.28 13.21 -8.36
N ALA A 103 5.05 12.26 -8.91
CA ALA A 103 6.02 12.55 -9.97
C ALA A 103 5.34 13.07 -11.25
N ALA A 104 4.23 12.45 -11.67
CA ALA A 104 3.46 12.88 -12.83
C ALA A 104 2.87 14.29 -12.66
N LEU A 105 2.17 14.54 -11.54
CA LEU A 105 1.60 15.85 -11.24
C LEU A 105 2.68 16.94 -11.08
N SER A 106 3.82 16.58 -10.49
CA SER A 106 4.95 17.50 -10.36
C SER A 106 5.60 17.85 -11.70
N ALA A 107 5.56 16.95 -12.69
CA ALA A 107 6.10 17.22 -14.02
C ALA A 107 5.26 18.27 -14.77
N GLU A 108 3.94 18.17 -14.70
CA GLU A 108 3.03 19.16 -15.29
C GLU A 108 3.17 20.53 -14.60
N ALA A 109 3.18 20.55 -13.26
CA ALA A 109 3.38 21.78 -12.48
C ALA A 109 4.73 22.45 -12.80
N LYS A 110 5.81 21.66 -12.99
CA LYS A 110 7.13 22.17 -13.41
C LYS A 110 7.09 22.80 -14.79
N ALA A 111 6.44 22.15 -15.77
CA ALA A 111 6.37 22.68 -17.12
C ALA A 111 5.65 24.03 -17.15
N SER A 112 4.49 24.12 -16.50
CA SER A 112 3.73 25.37 -16.37
C SER A 112 4.50 26.47 -15.64
N ALA A 113 5.22 26.10 -14.58
CA ALA A 113 6.12 27.00 -13.84
C ALA A 113 7.22 27.61 -14.72
N TYR A 114 7.88 26.80 -15.56
CA TYR A 114 8.92 27.28 -16.47
C TYR A 114 8.34 28.23 -17.53
N VAL A 115 7.16 27.92 -18.08
CA VAL A 115 6.50 28.78 -19.06
C VAL A 115 6.14 30.14 -18.44
N LEU A 116 5.48 30.14 -17.28
CA LEU A 116 5.09 31.38 -16.58
C LEU A 116 6.31 32.17 -16.11
N GLY A 117 7.36 31.50 -15.64
CA GLY A 117 8.62 32.13 -15.21
C GLY A 117 9.41 32.75 -16.36
N ALA A 118 9.34 32.19 -17.57
CA ALA A 118 10.02 32.72 -18.76
C ALA A 118 9.28 33.90 -19.41
N LEU A 119 7.96 33.96 -19.25
CA LEU A 119 7.07 34.95 -19.87
C LEU A 119 7.50 36.42 -19.66
N PRO A 120 7.84 36.89 -18.43
CA PRO A 120 8.26 38.27 -18.23
C PRO A 120 9.58 38.61 -18.94
N PHE A 121 10.51 37.67 -19.05
CA PHE A 121 11.77 37.89 -19.77
C PHE A 121 11.56 38.00 -21.28
N ILE A 122 10.69 37.15 -21.84
CA ILE A 122 10.33 37.19 -23.27
C ILE A 122 9.64 38.51 -23.59
N VAL A 123 8.66 38.93 -22.79
CA VAL A 123 7.95 40.20 -22.97
C VAL A 123 8.91 41.39 -22.83
N MET A 124 9.80 41.38 -21.83
CA MET A 124 10.80 42.42 -21.66
C MET A 124 11.75 42.51 -22.87
N GLY A 125 12.22 41.37 -23.40
CA GLY A 125 13.05 41.33 -24.60
C GLY A 125 12.32 41.82 -25.86
N MET A 126 11.05 41.45 -26.01
CA MET A 126 10.23 41.88 -27.16
C MET A 126 10.01 43.40 -27.14
N VAL A 127 9.60 43.95 -25.99
CA VAL A 127 9.38 45.40 -25.82
C VAL A 127 10.68 46.20 -26.00
N TYR A 128 11.83 45.61 -25.65
CA TYR A 128 13.13 46.24 -25.87
C TYR A 128 13.42 46.44 -27.37
N VAL A 129 13.02 45.49 -28.21
CA VAL A 129 13.22 45.54 -29.67
C VAL A 129 12.15 46.39 -30.36
N THR A 130 10.88 46.30 -29.95
CA THR A 130 9.78 47.02 -30.61
C THR A 130 9.65 48.47 -30.17
N THR A 131 9.85 48.75 -28.87
CA THR A 131 9.60 50.08 -28.29
C THR A 131 10.67 50.46 -27.25
N PRO A 132 11.94 50.69 -27.69
CA PRO A 132 13.06 50.94 -26.77
C PRO A 132 12.88 52.20 -25.91
N GLN A 133 12.16 53.22 -26.38
CA GLN A 133 11.84 54.41 -25.59
C GLN A 133 10.91 54.13 -24.40
N TYR A 134 10.11 53.07 -24.44
CA TYR A 134 9.19 52.71 -23.34
C TYR A 134 9.92 51.97 -22.22
N ILE A 135 10.83 51.07 -22.59
CA ILE A 135 11.59 50.27 -21.64
C ILE A 135 12.73 51.06 -20.99
N SER A 136 13.27 52.08 -21.66
CA SER A 136 14.34 52.92 -21.12
C SER A 136 13.90 53.70 -19.88
N ILE A 137 12.61 54.01 -19.73
CA ILE A 137 12.00 54.66 -18.55
C ILE A 137 12.18 53.79 -17.30
N LEU A 138 12.14 52.46 -17.44
CA LEU A 138 12.38 51.51 -16.34
C LEU A 138 13.81 51.61 -15.81
N TRP A 139 14.78 51.94 -16.67
CA TRP A 139 16.20 52.06 -16.32
C TRP A 139 16.60 53.45 -15.86
N THR A 140 16.00 54.50 -16.42
CA THR A 140 16.37 55.91 -16.16
C THR A 140 15.62 56.54 -14.99
N THR A 141 14.41 56.07 -14.67
CA THR A 141 13.57 56.67 -13.61
C THR A 141 13.72 55.90 -12.30
N LYS A 142 13.88 56.61 -11.16
CA LYS A 142 13.96 56.01 -9.81
C LYS A 142 12.78 55.08 -9.50
N THR A 143 11.58 55.45 -9.94
CA THR A 143 10.36 54.64 -9.78
C THR A 143 10.42 53.34 -10.59
N GLY A 144 11.00 53.38 -11.80
CA GLY A 144 11.16 52.20 -12.66
C GLY A 144 12.13 51.16 -12.09
N GLN A 145 13.25 51.62 -11.53
CA GLN A 145 14.22 50.77 -10.84
C GLN A 145 13.62 50.08 -9.60
N PHE A 146 12.76 50.79 -8.86
CA PHE A 146 12.06 50.23 -7.69
C PHE A 146 11.05 49.14 -8.10
N VAL A 147 10.30 49.35 -9.18
CA VAL A 147 9.35 48.36 -9.72
C VAL A 147 10.09 47.13 -10.24
N LEU A 148 11.24 47.30 -10.91
CA LEU A 148 12.09 46.19 -11.36
C LEU A 148 12.61 45.36 -10.18
N LEU A 149 13.09 46.01 -9.11
CA LEU A 149 13.53 45.33 -7.88
C LEU A 149 12.39 44.56 -7.22
N ALA A 150 11.20 45.16 -7.11
CA ALA A 150 10.02 44.50 -6.57
C ALA A 150 9.60 43.28 -7.41
N ALA A 151 9.63 43.39 -8.75
CA ALA A 151 9.34 42.29 -9.66
C ALA A 151 10.36 41.15 -9.54
N LEU A 152 11.65 41.47 -9.47
CA LEU A 152 12.73 40.50 -9.25
C LEU A 152 12.59 39.77 -7.92
N PHE A 153 12.23 40.49 -6.86
CA PHE A 153 11.97 39.91 -5.56
C PHE A 153 10.77 38.95 -5.61
N TRP A 154 9.67 39.38 -6.23
CA TRP A 154 8.46 38.56 -6.36
C TRP A 154 8.70 37.29 -7.19
N MET A 155 9.43 37.39 -8.31
CA MET A 155 9.84 36.24 -9.11
C MET A 155 10.74 35.29 -8.32
N SER A 156 11.68 35.83 -7.54
CA SER A 156 12.57 35.03 -6.71
C SER A 156 11.80 34.26 -5.64
N CYS A 157 10.84 34.91 -4.97
CA CYS A 157 9.92 34.25 -4.03
C CYS A 157 9.11 33.13 -4.71
N GLY A 158 8.55 33.39 -5.90
CA GLY A 158 7.81 32.38 -6.68
C GLY A 158 8.67 31.18 -7.05
N ALA A 159 9.88 31.41 -7.55
CA ALA A 159 10.83 30.36 -7.90
C ALA A 159 11.24 29.50 -6.68
N LEU A 160 11.44 30.12 -5.52
CA LEU A 160 11.74 29.42 -4.27
C LEU A 160 10.57 28.56 -3.79
N MET A 161 9.33 29.04 -3.86
CA MET A 161 8.15 28.24 -3.51
C MET A 161 8.01 27.03 -4.44
N MET A 162 8.20 27.21 -5.75
CA MET A 162 8.17 26.12 -6.72
C MET A 162 9.26 25.09 -6.45
N LYS A 163 10.50 25.54 -6.16
CA LYS A 163 11.60 24.65 -5.76
C LYS A 163 11.25 23.84 -4.50
N LYS A 164 10.57 24.47 -3.53
CA LYS A 164 10.14 23.80 -2.27
C LYS A 164 9.03 22.77 -2.51
N MET A 165 8.06 23.06 -3.38
CA MET A 165 7.00 22.11 -3.76
C MET A 165 7.55 20.90 -4.51
N ILE A 166 8.51 21.12 -5.42
CA ILE A 166 9.14 20.07 -6.23
C ILE A 166 10.04 19.16 -5.40
N ASN A 167 10.75 19.74 -4.43
CA ASN A 167 11.73 19.03 -3.61
C ASN A 167 11.13 18.55 -2.29
N PHE A 168 9.81 18.28 -2.26
CA PHE A 168 9.19 17.48 -1.19
C PHE A 168 9.78 16.06 -1.24
N LYS A 169 11.01 15.93 -0.75
CA LYS A 169 11.52 14.70 -0.18
C LYS A 169 10.71 14.43 1.07
N TYR A 170 10.22 13.20 1.17
CA TYR A 170 9.74 12.60 2.41
C TYR A 170 10.60 12.99 3.61
#